data_AF-A0A918NVV5-F1
#
_entry.id   AF-A0A918NVV5-F1
#
_cell.length_a   1.000
_cell.length_b   1.000
_cell.length_c   1.000
_cell.angle_alpha   90.00
_cell.angle_beta   90.00
_cell.angle_gamma   90.00
#
_symmetry.space_group_name_H-M   'P 1'
#
loop_
_entity.id
_entity.type
_entity.pdbx_description
1 polymer ?
#
loop_
_entity_poly.entity_id
_entity_poly.type
_entity_poly.pdbx_seq_one_letter_code
_entity_poly.pdbx_strand_id
1 'polypeptide(L)'
;MIAVDRFFPSSKLCSACGAVRNTMPLGVREWTCGCGAVHDRDVNAVKNILAVGLTVSVCGADARPQRSTPGGQPAMKQKLLRREP
;
A
#
# COMPACT_ATOMS: atom_id res chain seq x y z
N MET A 1 4.59 13.47 -14.35
CA MET A 1 3.79 12.97 -13.20
C MET A 1 3.67 11.46 -13.33
N ILE A 2 3.81 10.70 -12.24
CA ILE A 2 3.69 9.23 -12.26
C ILE A 2 2.36 8.84 -11.63
N ALA A 3 1.61 7.97 -12.30
CA ALA A 3 0.39 7.40 -11.74
C ALA A 3 0.75 6.23 -10.80
N VAL A 4 0.24 6.28 -9.58
CA VAL A 4 0.31 5.17 -8.62
C VAL A 4 -1.07 4.57 -8.48
N ASP A 5 -1.15 3.24 -8.34
CA ASP A 5 -2.42 2.56 -8.13
C ASP A 5 -3.18 3.12 -6.91
N ARG A 6 -4.49 3.30 -7.07
CA ARG A 6 -5.35 3.90 -6.03
C ARG A 6 -5.42 3.04 -4.77
N PHE A 7 -5.26 1.72 -4.89
CA PHE A 7 -5.32 0.77 -3.79
C PHE A 7 -3.94 0.37 -3.26
N PHE A 8 -2.87 1.00 -3.75
CA PHE A 8 -1.54 0.80 -3.23
C PHE A 8 -1.51 1.09 -1.72
N PRO A 9 -1.11 0.13 -0.87
CA PRO A 9 -1.23 0.25 0.59
C PRO A 9 -0.11 1.11 1.20
N SER A 10 0.11 2.32 0.68
CA SER A 10 1.25 3.18 1.02
C SER A 10 1.40 3.42 2.52
N SER A 11 0.30 3.60 3.26
CA SER A 11 0.32 3.82 4.71
C SER A 11 0.47 2.54 5.54
N LYS A 12 0.19 1.36 4.97
CA LYS A 12 0.23 0.06 5.64
C LYS A 12 1.47 -0.76 5.30
N LEU A 13 2.13 -0.44 4.19
CA LEU A 13 3.36 -1.08 3.74
C LEU A 13 4.53 -0.59 4.59
N CYS A 14 5.28 -1.50 5.19
CA CYS A 14 6.52 -1.16 5.87
C CYS A 14 7.56 -0.71 4.85
N SER A 15 7.99 0.55 4.89
CA SER A 15 9.06 1.05 4.02
C SER A 15 10.43 0.41 4.26
N ALA A 16 10.61 -0.30 5.39
CA ALA A 16 11.87 -0.97 5.73
C ALA A 16 11.94 -2.43 5.25
N CYS A 17 10.86 -3.21 5.39
CA CYS A 17 10.86 -4.64 5.08
C CYS A 17 9.81 -5.08 4.03
N GLY A 18 8.95 -4.18 3.56
CA GLY A 18 7.91 -4.49 2.58
C GLY A 18 6.70 -5.28 3.11
N ALA A 19 6.64 -5.59 4.42
CA ALA A 19 5.47 -6.23 5.00
C ALA A 19 4.25 -5.30 4.99
N VAL A 20 3.09 -5.80 4.61
CA VAL A 20 1.82 -5.04 4.65
C VAL A 20 1.08 -5.37 5.93
N ARG A 21 0.75 -4.33 6.70
CA ARG A 21 -0.09 -4.46 7.89
C ARG A 21 -1.55 -4.76 7.52
N ASN A 22 -2.15 -5.77 8.15
CA ASN A 22 -3.56 -6.14 7.89
C ASN A 22 -4.55 -5.00 8.18
N THR A 23 -4.39 -4.32 9.33
CA THR A 23 -5.30 -3.27 9.79
C THR A 23 -4.55 -2.02 10.27
N MET A 24 -5.03 -0.87 9.83
CA MET A 24 -4.51 0.45 10.21
C MET A 24 -5.70 1.39 10.45
N PRO A 25 -6.16 1.49 11.72
CA PRO A 25 -7.22 2.43 12.07
C PRO A 25 -6.80 3.87 11.78
N LEU A 26 -7.76 4.73 11.41
CA LEU A 26 -7.50 6.12 11.00
C LEU A 26 -6.84 6.97 12.11
N GLY A 27 -7.01 6.60 13.38
CA GLY A 27 -6.39 7.29 14.51
C GLY A 27 -4.93 6.92 14.77
N VAL A 28 -4.41 5.85 14.16
CA VAL A 28 -3.02 5.43 14.40
C VAL A 28 -2.09 6.28 13.54
N ARG A 29 -1.29 7.11 14.23
CA ARG A 29 -0.24 7.95 13.61
C ARG A 29 1.12 7.29 13.64
N GLU A 30 1.46 6.60 14.72
CA GLU A 30 2.73 5.88 14.86
C GLU A 30 2.47 4.38 15.05
N TRP A 31 3.32 3.54 14.44
CA TRP A 31 3.27 2.10 14.64
C TRP A 31 4.62 1.43 14.46
N THR A 32 4.82 0.33 15.18
CA THR A 32 5.99 -0.54 15.04
C THR A 32 5.68 -1.72 14.13
N CYS A 33 6.54 -1.96 13.14
CA CYS A 33 6.49 -3.13 12.28
C CYS A 33 7.06 -4.36 12.99
N GLY A 34 6.64 -5.56 12.56
CA GLY A 34 7.22 -6.82 13.05
C GLY A 34 8.72 -6.95 12.79
N CYS A 35 9.28 -6.20 11.83
CA CYS A 35 10.72 -6.12 11.60
C CYS A 35 11.46 -5.15 12.57
N GLY A 36 10.74 -4.51 13.52
CA GLY A 36 11.31 -3.58 14.50
C GLY A 36 11.33 -2.11 14.08
N ALA A 37 11.03 -1.78 12.82
CA ALA A 37 10.99 -0.40 12.36
C ALA A 37 9.79 0.36 12.97
N VAL A 38 10.02 1.59 13.42
CA VAL A 38 8.98 2.51 13.89
C VAL A 38 8.62 3.48 12.77
N HIS A 39 7.32 3.67 12.55
CA HIS A 39 6.80 4.45 11.44
C HIS A 39 5.80 5.49 11.91
N ASP A 40 6.03 6.76 11.57
CA ASP A 40 4.94 7.71 11.36
C ASP A 40 4.22 7.35 10.05
N ARG A 41 2.89 7.32 10.09
CA ARG A 41 2.03 6.85 8.99
C ARG A 41 2.22 7.67 7.72
N ASP A 42 2.29 8.99 7.85
CA ASP A 42 2.28 9.89 6.70
C ASP A 42 3.69 9.95 6.09
N VAL A 43 4.73 10.00 6.93
CA VAL A 43 6.14 9.87 6.50
C VAL A 43 6.38 8.52 5.81
N ASN A 44 5.85 7.43 6.36
CA ASN A 44 5.95 6.10 5.74
C ASN A 44 5.23 6.04 4.38
N ALA A 45 4.04 6.64 4.28
CA ALA A 45 3.31 6.70 3.01
C ALA A 45 4.10 7.44 1.92
N VAL A 46 4.72 8.58 2.26
CA VAL A 46 5.56 9.34 1.33
C VAL A 46 6.76 8.51 0.87
N LYS A 47 7.46 7.82 1.80
CA LYS A 47 8.58 6.93 1.45
C LYS A 47 8.17 5.84 0.45
N ASN A 48 7.02 5.20 0.68
CA ASN A 48 6.52 4.15 -0.21
C ASN A 48 6.10 4.69 -1.58
N ILE A 49 5.43 5.85 -1.64
CA ILE A 49 5.04 6.47 -2.91
C ILE A 49 6.28 6.90 -3.71
N LEU A 50 7.29 7.46 -3.04
CA LEU A 50 8.56 7.83 -3.66
C LEU A 50 9.25 6.61 -4.26
N ALA A 51 9.33 5.50 -3.52
CA ALA A 51 9.94 4.26 -4.01
C ALA A 51 9.25 3.73 -5.28
N VAL A 52 7.92 3.76 -5.34
CA VAL A 52 7.17 3.40 -6.55
C VAL A 52 7.48 4.36 -7.69
N GLY A 53 7.47 5.66 -7.44
CA GLY A 53 7.75 6.69 -8.44
C GLY A 53 9.14 6.56 -9.06
N LEU A 54 10.16 6.30 -8.23
CA LEU A 54 11.53 6.05 -8.69
C LEU A 54 11.63 4.76 -9.51
N THR A 55 10.94 3.70 -9.09
CA THR A 55 10.90 2.42 -9.83
C THR A 55 10.32 2.61 -11.24
N VAL A 56 9.20 3.33 -11.36
CA VAL A 56 8.59 3.63 -12.67
C VAL A 56 9.51 4.46 -13.55
N SER A 57 10.21 5.44 -12.97
CA SER A 57 11.14 6.29 -13.71
C SER A 57 12.33 5.52 -14.27
N VAL A 58 12.83 4.50 -13.55
CA VAL A 58 13.96 3.67 -14.00
C VAL A 58 13.52 2.67 -15.07
N CYS A 59 12.28 2.16 -14.99
CA CYS A 59 11.79 1.13 -15.90
C CYS A 59 11.14 1.67 -17.19
N GLY A 60 11.08 2.99 -17.40
CA GLY A 60 10.61 3.58 -18.67
C GLY A 60 9.19 3.19 -19.09
N ALA A 61 8.33 2.79 -18.13
CA ALA A 61 6.95 2.44 -18.44
C ALA A 61 6.16 3.73 -18.70
N ASP A 62 5.88 4.03 -19.97
CA ASP A 62 4.93 5.05 -20.37
C ASP A 62 3.60 4.82 -19.63
N ALA A 63 3.35 5.65 -18.62
CA ALA A 63 2.15 5.62 -17.81
C ALA A 63 0.97 6.19 -18.61
N ARG A 64 0.58 5.53 -19.70
CA ARG A 64 -0.69 5.78 -20.35
C ARG A 64 -1.75 4.95 -19.60
N PRO A 65 -2.65 5.57 -18.82
CA PRO A 65 -3.66 4.81 -18.11
C PRO A 65 -4.63 4.22 -19.15
N GLN A 66 -4.49 2.93 -19.44
CA GLN A 66 -5.51 2.18 -20.17
C GLN A 66 -6.74 2.11 -19.28
N ARG A 67 -7.73 2.94 -19.63
CA ARG A 67 -9.07 2.90 -19.05
C ARG A 67 -9.80 1.68 -19.62
N SER A 68 -9.39 0.49 -19.19
CA SER A 68 -10.11 -0.74 -19.46
C SER A 68 -11.18 -0.89 -18.38
N THR A 69 -12.42 -0.55 -18.69
CA THR A 69 -13.58 -1.00 -17.93
C THR A 69 -13.96 -2.41 -18.40
N PRO A 70 -13.97 -3.42 -17.52
CA PRO A 70 -14.90 -4.53 -17.62
C PRO A 70 -15.93 -4.40 -16.49
N GLY A 71 -17.20 -4.30 -16.86
CA GLY A 71 -18.31 -4.32 -15.92
C GLY A 71 -18.41 -5.66 -15.17
N GLY A 72 -18.82 -5.59 -13.90
CA GLY A 72 -19.16 -6.74 -13.06
C GLY A 72 -18.99 -6.45 -11.56
N GLN A 73 -20.10 -6.19 -10.85
CA GLN A 73 -20.21 -6.06 -9.38
C GLN A 73 -20.19 -7.46 -8.68
N PRO A 74 -20.27 -7.62 -7.33
CA PRO A 74 -20.05 -6.72 -6.19
C PRO A 74 -19.12 -7.32 -5.08
N ALA A 75 -18.98 -6.54 -4.00
CA ALA A 75 -18.31 -6.83 -2.73
C ALA A 75 -18.37 -8.28 -2.20
N MET A 76 -17.20 -8.81 -1.80
CA MET A 76 -17.14 -9.88 -0.79
C MET A 76 -16.00 -9.58 0.20
N LYS A 77 -16.42 -9.14 1.39
CA LYS A 77 -15.59 -9.07 2.60
C LYS A 77 -14.98 -10.45 2.83
N GLN A 78 -13.68 -10.61 2.64
CA GLN A 78 -13.00 -11.82 3.09
C GLN A 78 -12.54 -11.62 4.54
N LYS A 79 -13.29 -12.33 5.38
CA LYS A 79 -13.10 -12.56 6.80
C LYS A 79 -11.65 -12.83 7.16
N LEU A 80 -11.22 -12.16 8.22
CA LEU A 80 -10.27 -12.66 9.21
C LEU A 80 -10.54 -14.16 9.44
N LEU A 81 -9.69 -15.03 8.89
CA LEU A 81 -9.67 -16.42 9.29
C LEU A 81 -9.15 -16.44 10.72
N ARG A 82 -10.09 -16.61 11.65
CA ARG A 82 -9.80 -16.95 13.03
C ARG A 82 -8.96 -18.22 13.04
N ARG A 83 -7.71 -18.10 13.48
CA ARG A 83 -7.05 -19.19 14.19
C ARG A 83 -7.52 -19.09 15.63
N GLU A 84 -8.00 -20.20 16.17
CA GLU A 84 -7.86 -20.71 17.54
C GLU A 84 -8.59 -22.07 17.59
N PRO A 85 -8.20 -23.03 18.47
CA PRO A 85 -6.91 -23.23 19.14
C PRO A 85 -6.04 -24.31 18.46
#